data_AF-I1CEC4-F1
#
_entry.id   AF-I1CEC4-F1
#
_cell.length_a   1.000
_cell.length_b   1.000
_cell.length_c   1.000
_cell.angle_alpha   90.00
_cell.angle_beta   90.00
_cell.angle_gamma   90.00
#
_symmetry.space_group_name_H-M   'P 1'
#
loop_
_entity.id
_entity.type
_entity.pdbx_description
1 polymer ?
#
loop_
_entity_poly.entity_id
_entity_poly.type
_entity_poly.pdbx_seq_one_letter_code
_entity_poly.pdbx_strand_id
1 'polypeptide(L)'
;MVFPLVHEWLDKLDANVIEYNVAARGFLILMKQLRITFLQDSVLIMKDFPAHPVFKHEIFSDPLFITFKSTLEDLLLSDSTLQDITLLRAMPALAKELDTGFNAQDASSRLLLQQNQEFQSKLEDISTGRAPVPVYVQLTFRMETNL
;
A
#
# COMPACT_ATOMS: atom_id res chain seq x y z
N MET A 1 34.22 19.48 3.43
CA MET A 1 34.08 18.03 3.14
C MET A 1 34.04 17.24 4.46
N VAL A 2 33.19 16.20 4.59
CA VAL A 2 33.11 15.35 5.82
C VAL A 2 34.25 14.32 5.83
N PHE A 3 34.91 14.16 6.98
CA PHE A 3 36.06 13.26 7.21
C PHE A 3 37.20 13.37 6.16
N PRO A 4 37.76 14.57 5.90
CA PRO A 4 38.64 14.80 4.75
C PRO A 4 39.85 13.85 4.66
N LEU A 5 40.42 13.45 5.80
CA LEU A 5 41.68 12.69 5.86
C LEU A 5 41.56 11.20 5.52
N VAL A 6 40.35 10.63 5.44
CA VAL A 6 40.18 9.17 5.28
C VAL A 6 40.86 8.63 4.03
N HIS A 7 40.78 9.36 2.90
CA HIS A 7 41.40 8.92 1.64
C HIS A 7 42.93 8.94 1.76
N GLU A 8 43.50 10.04 2.26
CA GLU A 8 44.93 10.16 2.47
C GLU A 8 45.51 9.03 3.34
N TRP A 9 44.84 8.71 4.44
CA TRP A 9 45.31 7.65 5.34
C TRP A 9 45.10 6.24 4.78
N LEU A 10 44.03 6.03 4.01
CA LEU A 10 43.80 4.75 3.33
C LEU A 10 44.86 4.52 2.25
N ASP A 11 45.19 5.56 1.47
CA ASP A 11 46.21 5.51 0.43
C ASP A 11 47.60 5.23 1.03
N LYS A 12 47.94 5.87 2.16
CA LYS A 12 49.20 5.60 2.89
C LYS A 12 49.30 4.16 3.38
N LEU A 13 48.19 3.59 3.84
CA LEU A 13 48.12 2.22 4.34
C LEU A 13 48.21 1.19 3.20
N ASP A 14 47.49 1.44 2.10
CA ASP A 14 47.51 0.57 0.92
C ASP A 14 48.85 0.66 0.16
N ALA A 15 49.53 1.81 0.21
CA ALA A 15 50.89 1.98 -0.31
C ALA A 15 52.00 1.42 0.61
N ASN A 16 51.63 0.87 1.78
CA ASN A 16 52.54 0.29 2.77
C ASN A 16 53.67 1.25 3.22
N VAL A 17 53.38 2.56 3.23
CA VAL A 17 54.30 3.63 3.68
C VAL A 17 54.26 3.80 5.20
N ILE A 18 53.24 3.24 5.83
CA ILE A 18 53.06 3.17 7.28
C ILE A 18 52.91 1.71 7.71
N GLU A 19 53.02 1.46 9.02
CA GLU A 19 52.79 0.13 9.58
C GLU A 19 51.39 -0.38 9.21
N TYR A 20 51.34 -1.56 8.61
CA TYR A 20 50.09 -2.20 8.27
C TYR A 20 49.32 -2.59 9.53
N ASN A 21 48.08 -2.10 9.64
CA ASN A 21 47.20 -2.39 10.76
C ASN A 21 45.78 -2.67 10.23
N VAL A 22 45.33 -3.92 10.41
CA VAL A 22 44.02 -4.39 9.96
C VAL A 22 42.88 -3.59 10.57
N ALA A 23 42.97 -3.23 11.86
CA ALA A 23 41.96 -2.45 12.55
C ALA A 23 41.89 -1.01 12.03
N ALA A 24 43.06 -0.39 11.79
CA ALA A 24 43.12 0.95 11.19
C ALA A 24 42.49 0.96 9.79
N ARG A 25 42.78 -0.06 8.97
CA ARG A 25 42.17 -0.21 7.64
C ARG A 25 40.66 -0.34 7.73
N GLY A 26 40.17 -1.24 8.59
CA GLY A 26 38.74 -1.47 8.80
C GLY A 26 38.02 -0.21 9.27
N PHE A 27 38.62 0.54 10.20
CA PHE A 27 38.08 1.80 10.70
C PHE A 27 38.00 2.87 9.59
N LEU A 28 39.04 3.03 8.77
CA LEU A 28 39.02 4.00 7.66
C LEU A 28 37.96 3.64 6.61
N ILE A 29 37.79 2.36 6.29
CA ILE A 29 36.72 1.88 5.42
C ILE A 29 35.34 2.20 6.02
N LEU A 30 35.16 1.95 7.33
CA LEU A 30 33.92 2.30 8.03
C LEU A 30 33.65 3.81 7.96
N MET A 31 34.65 4.65 8.22
CA MET A 31 34.50 6.12 8.14
C MET A 31 34.20 6.61 6.72
N LYS A 32 34.72 5.93 5.70
CA LYS A 32 34.38 6.20 4.29
C LYS A 32 32.91 5.90 4.02
N GLN A 33 32.40 4.75 4.48
CA GLN A 33 30.99 4.38 4.31
C GLN A 33 30.07 5.29 5.12
N LEU A 34 30.42 5.54 6.38
CA LEU A 34 29.68 6.44 7.26
C LEU A 34 29.54 7.84 6.65
N ARG A 35 30.57 8.36 5.97
CA ARG A 35 30.49 9.63 5.24
C ARG A 35 29.35 9.65 4.22
N ILE A 36 29.27 8.59 3.41
CA ILE A 36 28.31 8.49 2.30
C ILE A 36 26.91 8.39 2.89
N THR A 37 26.69 7.42 3.79
CA THR A 37 25.39 7.22 4.45
C THR A 37 24.96 8.46 5.21
N PHE A 38 25.85 9.08 5.98
CA PHE A 38 25.53 10.30 6.71
C PHE A 38 25.11 11.45 5.79
N LEU A 39 25.81 11.67 4.67
CA LEU A 39 25.44 12.74 3.73
C LEU A 39 24.10 12.45 3.05
N GLN A 40 23.83 11.21 2.67
CA GLN A 40 22.54 10.80 2.11
C GLN A 40 21.39 11.00 3.11
N ASP A 41 21.53 10.43 4.31
CA ASP A 41 20.49 10.48 5.33
C ASP A 41 20.30 11.89 5.91
N SER A 42 21.34 12.72 5.87
CA SER A 42 21.25 14.11 6.34
C SER A 42 20.15 14.90 5.64
N VAL A 43 19.85 14.59 4.37
CA VAL A 43 18.76 15.23 3.62
C VAL A 43 17.42 15.05 4.36
N LEU A 44 17.14 13.84 4.81
CA LEU A 44 15.92 13.50 5.57
C LEU A 44 15.99 14.04 7.00
N ILE A 45 17.13 13.85 7.69
CA ILE A 45 17.29 14.28 9.09
C ILE A 45 17.20 15.81 9.21
N MET A 46 17.67 16.56 8.21
CA MET A 46 17.54 18.02 8.16
C MET A 46 16.09 18.49 8.08
N LYS A 47 15.19 17.69 7.48
CA LYS A 47 13.76 18.01 7.42
C LYS A 47 13.11 17.89 8.79
N ASP A 48 13.46 16.84 9.53
CA ASP A 48 12.90 16.56 10.86
C ASP A 48 13.55 17.42 11.95
N PHE A 49 14.85 17.74 11.81
CA PHE A 49 15.66 18.45 12.81
C PHE A 49 16.50 19.60 12.20
N PRO A 50 15.88 20.62 11.59
CA PRO A 50 16.60 21.68 10.87
C PRO A 50 17.54 22.50 11.76
N ALA A 51 17.27 22.58 13.05
CA ALA A 51 18.08 23.34 14.02
C ALA A 51 19.27 22.54 14.61
N HIS A 52 19.47 21.28 14.19
CA HIS A 52 20.53 20.44 14.76
C HIS A 52 21.92 21.06 14.50
N PRO A 53 22.81 21.13 15.52
CA PRO A 53 24.10 21.82 15.40
C PRO A 53 24.98 21.33 14.25
N VAL A 54 24.88 20.04 13.89
CA VAL A 54 25.64 19.47 12.77
C VAL A 54 25.38 20.18 11.44
N PHE A 55 24.16 20.70 11.24
CA PHE A 55 23.76 21.36 10.00
C PHE A 55 24.19 22.82 9.90
N LYS A 56 24.82 23.37 10.96
CA LYS A 56 25.49 24.67 10.91
C LYS A 56 26.84 24.64 10.19
N HIS A 57 27.34 23.44 9.90
CA HIS A 57 28.61 23.27 9.20
C HIS A 57 28.49 23.73 7.74
N GLU A 58 29.50 24.44 7.24
CA GLU A 58 29.49 25.10 5.91
C GLU A 58 29.18 24.17 4.75
N ILE A 59 29.53 22.88 4.87
CA ILE A 59 29.22 21.87 3.85
C ILE A 59 27.72 21.79 3.51
N PHE A 60 26.83 22.08 4.46
CA PHE A 60 25.39 22.03 4.25
C PHE A 60 24.85 23.30 3.56
N SER A 61 25.67 24.34 3.46
CA SER A 61 25.41 25.56 2.68
C SER A 61 26.16 25.57 1.33
N ASP A 62 26.97 24.54 1.06
CA ASP A 62 27.73 24.42 -0.18
C ASP A 62 26.79 24.20 -1.37
N PRO A 63 26.98 24.89 -2.51
CA PRO A 63 26.14 24.72 -3.69
C PRO A 63 26.03 23.27 -4.17
N LEU A 64 27.10 22.47 -4.09
CA LEU A 64 27.08 21.07 -4.50
C LEU A 64 26.18 20.23 -3.59
N PHE A 65 26.22 20.50 -2.28
CA PHE A 65 25.33 19.83 -1.35
C PHE A 65 23.88 20.24 -1.56
N ILE A 66 23.61 21.52 -1.83
CA ILE A 66 22.26 22.02 -2.11
C ILE A 66 21.68 21.36 -3.36
N THR A 67 22.46 21.25 -4.45
CA THR A 67 22.06 20.53 -5.66
C THR A 67 21.81 19.05 -5.38
N PHE A 68 22.73 18.39 -4.67
CA PHE A 68 22.59 16.99 -4.27
C PHE A 68 21.30 16.75 -3.45
N LYS A 69 21.05 17.61 -2.46
CA LYS A 69 19.85 17.58 -1.62
C LYS A 69 18.58 17.65 -2.47
N SER A 70 18.48 18.63 -3.37
CA SER A 70 17.31 18.81 -4.23
C SER A 70 17.06 17.59 -5.12
N THR A 71 18.10 17.04 -5.76
CA THR A 71 17.97 15.84 -6.60
C THR A 71 17.49 14.63 -5.80
N LEU A 72 17.98 14.46 -4.57
CA LEU A 72 17.59 13.34 -3.72
C LEU A 72 16.15 13.50 -3.21
N GLU A 73 15.74 14.71 -2.86
CA GLU A 73 14.35 15.01 -2.48
C GLU A 73 13.37 14.74 -3.63
N ASP A 74 13.72 15.15 -4.87
CA ASP A 74 12.91 14.86 -6.06
C ASP A 74 12.79 13.35 -6.31
N LEU A 75 13.91 12.61 -6.18
CA LEU A 75 13.92 11.16 -6.34
C LEU A 75 13.01 10.48 -5.30
N LEU A 76 13.09 10.88 -4.03
CA LEU A 76 12.25 10.33 -2.96
C LEU A 76 10.75 10.63 -3.15
N LEU A 77 10.41 11.77 -3.75
CA LEU A 77 9.01 12.10 -4.09
C LEU A 77 8.52 11.29 -5.29
N SER A 78 9.43 10.93 -6.21
CA SER A 78 9.12 10.08 -7.37
C SER A 78 9.09 8.58 -7.06
N ASP A 79 9.69 8.16 -5.93
CA ASP A 79 9.75 6.76 -5.53
C ASP A 79 8.37 6.32 -5.00
N SER A 80 7.70 5.47 -5.77
CA SER A 80 6.36 4.93 -5.51
C SER A 80 6.29 4.04 -4.26
N THR A 81 7.40 3.83 -3.56
CA THR A 81 7.54 2.95 -2.40
C THR A 81 6.53 3.25 -1.30
N LEU A 82 6.14 4.51 -1.07
CA LEU A 82 5.10 4.83 -0.07
C LEU A 82 3.70 4.39 -0.50
N GLN A 83 3.40 4.48 -1.80
CA GLN A 83 2.13 4.01 -2.38
C GLN A 83 2.12 2.48 -2.41
N ASP A 84 3.22 1.84 -2.76
CA ASP A 84 3.38 0.39 -2.77
C ASP A 84 3.23 -0.21 -1.36
N ILE A 85 3.80 0.42 -0.33
CA ILE A 85 3.61 0.01 1.08
C ILE A 85 2.15 0.17 1.51
N THR A 86 1.48 1.23 1.06
CA THR A 86 0.07 1.48 1.37
C THR A 86 -0.83 0.47 0.68
N LEU A 87 -0.56 0.14 -0.58
CA LEU A 87 -1.25 -0.89 -1.34
C LEU A 87 -1.04 -2.28 -0.73
N LEU A 88 0.20 -2.64 -0.38
CA LEU A 88 0.54 -3.89 0.32
C LEU A 88 -0.21 -4.01 1.65
N ARG A 89 -0.36 -2.91 2.39
CA ARG A 89 -1.12 -2.88 3.64
C ARG A 89 -2.62 -3.05 3.42
N ALA A 90 -3.16 -2.50 2.33
CA ALA A 90 -4.58 -2.57 2.02
C ALA A 90 -5.01 -3.89 1.36
N MET A 91 -4.09 -4.61 0.71
CA MET A 91 -4.38 -5.85 -0.03
C MET A 91 -5.14 -6.91 0.78
N PRO A 92 -4.82 -7.22 2.05
CA PRO A 92 -5.55 -8.23 2.82
C PRO A 92 -7.01 -7.82 3.10
N ALA A 93 -7.24 -6.53 3.37
CA ALA A 93 -8.59 -6.01 3.61
C ALA A 93 -9.43 -6.05 2.32
N LEU A 94 -8.84 -5.67 1.19
CA LEU A 94 -9.48 -5.74 -0.13
C LEU A 94 -9.81 -7.18 -0.53
N ALA A 95 -8.89 -8.14 -0.30
CA ALA A 95 -9.13 -9.55 -0.57
C ALA A 95 -10.30 -10.10 0.26
N LYS A 96 -10.35 -9.76 1.55
CA LYS A 96 -11.45 -10.16 2.43
C LYS A 96 -12.80 -9.59 1.97
N GLU A 97 -12.82 -8.32 1.56
CA GLU A 97 -14.05 -7.68 1.10
C GLU A 97 -14.56 -8.31 -0.21
N LEU A 98 -13.64 -8.61 -1.13
CA LEU A 98 -13.96 -9.33 -2.37
C LEU A 98 -14.52 -10.73 -2.08
N ASP A 99 -13.86 -11.51 -1.24
CA ASP A 99 -14.35 -12.85 -0.85
C ASP A 99 -15.73 -12.77 -0.21
N THR A 100 -15.95 -11.80 0.67
CA THR A 100 -17.25 -11.60 1.33
C THR A 100 -18.33 -11.25 0.31
N GLY A 101 -18.03 -10.33 -0.62
CA GLY A 101 -18.93 -9.93 -1.70
C GLY A 101 -19.27 -11.08 -2.64
N PHE A 102 -18.26 -11.84 -3.10
CA PHE A 102 -18.48 -12.99 -3.98
C PHE A 102 -19.31 -14.09 -3.30
N ASN A 103 -19.02 -14.39 -2.03
CA ASN A 103 -19.79 -15.38 -1.27
C ASN A 103 -21.25 -14.94 -1.06
N ALA A 104 -21.48 -13.66 -0.74
CA ALA A 104 -22.83 -13.11 -0.60
C ALA A 104 -23.60 -13.16 -1.93
N GLN A 105 -22.93 -12.86 -3.04
CA GLN A 105 -23.52 -12.91 -4.37
C GLN A 105 -23.83 -14.34 -4.84
N ASP A 106 -22.95 -15.31 -4.56
CA ASP A 106 -23.21 -16.72 -4.84
C ASP A 106 -24.41 -17.22 -4.02
N ALA A 107 -24.47 -16.90 -2.72
CA ALA A 107 -25.60 -17.25 -1.86
C ALA A 107 -26.93 -16.67 -2.39
N SER A 108 -26.92 -15.40 -2.80
CA SER A 108 -28.11 -14.76 -3.38
C SER A 108 -28.53 -15.42 -4.70
N SER A 109 -27.57 -15.81 -5.54
CA SER A 109 -27.86 -16.45 -6.82
C SER A 109 -28.46 -17.84 -6.63
N ARG A 110 -27.96 -18.61 -5.66
CA ARG A 110 -28.54 -19.91 -5.28
C ARG A 110 -29.96 -19.79 -4.77
N LEU A 111 -30.25 -18.78 -3.95
CA LEU A 111 -31.60 -18.54 -3.44
C LEU A 111 -32.59 -18.24 -4.58
N LEU A 112 -32.20 -17.38 -5.52
CA LEU A 112 -33.03 -17.06 -6.70
C LEU A 112 -33.28 -18.28 -7.59
N LEU A 113 -32.28 -19.15 -7.74
CA LEU A 113 -32.44 -20.41 -8.46
C LEU A 113 -33.41 -21.35 -7.74
N GLN A 114 -33.30 -21.48 -6.42
CA GLN A 114 -34.21 -22.30 -5.62
C GLN A 114 -35.65 -21.80 -5.71
N GLN A 115 -35.87 -20.49 -5.58
CA GLN A 115 -37.20 -19.89 -5.74
C GLN A 115 -37.75 -20.16 -7.13
N ASN A 116 -36.94 -19.99 -8.19
CA ASN A 116 -37.37 -20.30 -9.55
C ASN A 116 -37.76 -21.78 -9.70
N GLN A 117 -36.97 -22.71 -9.17
CA GLN A 117 -37.30 -24.14 -9.20
C GLN A 117 -38.61 -24.43 -8.45
N GLU A 118 -38.81 -23.81 -7.29
CA GLU A 118 -40.05 -23.96 -6.52
C GLU A 118 -41.26 -23.40 -7.31
N PHE A 119 -41.12 -22.23 -7.93
CA PHE A 119 -42.16 -21.66 -8.78
C PHE A 119 -42.47 -22.58 -9.98
N GLN A 120 -41.45 -23.13 -10.64
CA GLN A 120 -41.65 -24.06 -11.76
C GLN A 120 -42.38 -25.33 -11.33
N SER A 121 -42.00 -25.93 -10.19
CA SER A 121 -42.69 -27.10 -9.63
C SER A 121 -44.17 -26.80 -9.32
N LYS A 122 -44.46 -25.65 -8.70
CA LYS A 122 -45.85 -25.25 -8.42
C LYS A 122 -46.67 -25.07 -9.70
N LEU A 123 -46.08 -24.49 -10.74
CA LEU A 123 -46.73 -24.35 -12.05
C LEU A 123 -47.00 -25.73 -12.69
N GLU A 124 -46.05 -26.66 -12.58
CA GLU A 124 -46.21 -28.02 -13.09
C GLU A 124 -47.31 -28.79 -12.34
N ASP A 125 -47.37 -28.68 -11.01
CA ASP A 125 -48.43 -29.30 -10.20
C ASP A 125 -49.82 -28.75 -10.55
N ILE A 126 -49.92 -27.45 -10.84
CA ILE A 126 -51.16 -26.82 -11.31
C ILE A 126 -51.52 -27.35 -12.71
N SER A 127 -50.56 -27.39 -13.64
CA SER A 127 -50.79 -27.83 -15.01
C SER A 127 -51.17 -29.30 -15.10
N THR A 128 -50.69 -30.13 -14.18
CA THR A 128 -51.00 -31.57 -14.12
C THR A 128 -52.23 -31.89 -13.28
N GLY A 129 -52.88 -30.87 -12.71
CA GLY A 129 -54.09 -31.02 -11.89
C GLY A 129 -53.84 -31.58 -10.49
N ARG A 130 -52.58 -31.65 -10.03
CA ARG A 130 -52.19 -32.08 -8.68
C ARG A 130 -52.38 -30.99 -7.63
N ALA A 131 -52.47 -29.72 -8.04
CA ALA A 131 -52.77 -28.59 -7.19
C ALA A 131 -53.93 -27.74 -7.76
N PRO A 132 -54.92 -27.33 -6.94
CA PRO A 132 -56.02 -26.49 -7.40
C PRO A 132 -55.56 -25.04 -7.61
N VAL A 133 -56.07 -24.38 -8.64
CA VAL A 133 -55.89 -22.93 -8.83
C VAL A 133 -56.89 -22.20 -7.94
N PRO A 134 -56.45 -21.39 -6.96
CA PRO A 134 -57.35 -20.57 -6.17
C PRO A 134 -57.94 -19.47 -7.05
N VAL A 135 -59.19 -19.63 -7.49
CA VAL A 135 -59.93 -18.61 -8.22
C VAL A 135 -60.70 -17.76 -7.22
N TYR A 136 -60.29 -16.50 -7.05
CA TYR A 136 -61.04 -15.54 -6.26
C TYR A 136 -62.09 -14.85 -7.14
N VAL A 137 -63.35 -15.27 -7.01
CA VAL A 137 -64.48 -14.62 -7.69
C VAL A 137 -65.02 -13.50 -6.81
N GLN A 138 -64.96 -12.25 -7.29
CA GLN A 138 -65.68 -11.15 -6.65
C GLN A 138 -67.15 -11.18 -7.08
N LEU A 139 -68.05 -11.48 -6.13
CA LEU A 139 -69.49 -11.44 -6.35
C LEU A 139 -70.03 -10.04 -6.00
N THR A 140 -70.39 -9.27 -7.02
CA THR A 140 -71.06 -7.98 -6.84
C THR A 140 -72.58 -8.19 -6.82
N PHE A 141 -73.20 -8.09 -5.64
CA PHE A 141 -74.65 -8.10 -5.51
C PHE A 141 -75.22 -6.70 -5.77
N ARG A 142 -76.02 -6.55 -6.85
CA ARG A 142 -76.78 -5.34 -7.14
C ARG A 142 -78.18 -5.49 -6.54
N MET A 143 -78.45 -4.77 -5.45
CA MET A 143 -79.80 -4.66 -4.89
C MET A 143 -80.57 -3.63 -5.73
N GLU A 144 -81.48 -4.09 -6.59
CA GLU A 144 -82.44 -3.21 -7.25
C GLU A 144 -83.58 -2.91 -6.28
N THR A 145 -83.55 -1.72 -5.68
CA THR A 145 -84.69 -1.18 -4.93
C THR A 145 -85.75 -0.71 -5.91
N ASN A 146 -86.84 -1.46 -6.05
CA ASN A 146 -88.04 -1.00 -6.73
C ASN A 146 -88.72 0.07 -5.86
N LEU A 147 -88.79 1.30 -6.39
CA LEU A 147 -89.68 2.38 -5.95
C LEU A 147 -90.51 2.84 -7.13
#